data_AF-A0A0F0GDD6-F1
#
_entry.id   AF-A0A0F0GDD6-F1
#
_cell.length_a   1.000
_cell.length_b   1.000
_cell.length_c   1.000
_cell.angle_alpha   90.00
_cell.angle_beta   90.00
_cell.angle_gamma   90.00
#
_symmetry.space_group_name_H-M   'P 1'
#
loop_
_entity.id
_entity.type
_entity.pdbx_description
1 polymer ?
#
loop_
_entity_poly.entity_id
_entity_poly.type
_entity_poly.pdbx_seq_one_letter_code
_entity_poly.pdbx_strand_id
1 'polypeptide(L)'
;VRQVELDGADRGATAQLLRDSVADGAAVTGVLFLLAFDEQPYAEGESVPAVLVLTATLVQALGDAGIAAPLWCVTRGAVSTGRS
;
A
#
# COMPACT_ATOMS: atom_id res chain seq x y z
N VAL A 1 11.35 10.66 6.46
CA VAL A 1 10.21 9.77 6.18
C VAL A 1 9.03 10.65 5.81
N ARG A 2 8.32 10.32 4.72
CA ARG A 2 7.16 11.06 4.23
C ARG A 2 5.94 10.16 4.39
N GLN A 3 4.88 10.66 5.01
CA GLN A 3 3.65 9.91 5.16
C GLN A 3 2.72 10.24 3.98
N VAL A 4 2.12 9.21 3.42
CA VAL A 4 1.16 9.29 2.33
C VAL A 4 -0.03 8.44 2.72
N GLU A 5 -1.23 9.01 2.64
CA GLU A 5 -2.48 8.30 2.93
C GLU A 5 -3.13 7.88 1.61
N LEU A 6 -3.58 6.63 1.54
CA LEU A 6 -4.28 6.10 0.38
C LEU A 6 -5.78 6.34 0.57
N ASP A 7 -6.37 7.12 -0.32
CA ASP A 7 -7.81 7.40 -0.34
C ASP A 7 -8.48 6.52 -1.42
N GLY A 8 -8.58 5.22 -1.13
CA GLY A 8 -9.20 4.23 -2.02
C GLY A 8 -8.25 3.57 -3.03
N ALA A 9 -8.85 2.83 -3.97
CA ALA A 9 -8.17 1.94 -4.92
C ALA A 9 -7.92 2.54 -6.31
N ASP A 10 -7.83 3.87 -6.42
CA ASP A 10 -7.46 4.51 -7.70
C ASP A 10 -5.93 4.46 -7.87
N ARG A 11 -5.50 3.57 -8.77
CA ARG A 11 -4.09 3.39 -9.14
C ARG A 11 -3.45 4.68 -9.68
N GLY A 12 -4.15 5.42 -10.55
CA GLY A 12 -3.62 6.61 -11.21
C GLY A 12 -3.47 7.78 -10.25
N ALA A 13 -4.48 8.00 -9.41
CA ALA A 13 -4.44 8.98 -8.33
C ALA A 13 -3.34 8.64 -7.32
N THR A 14 -3.22 7.36 -6.95
CA THR A 14 -2.15 6.90 -6.04
C THR A 14 -0.76 7.12 -6.65
N ALA A 15 -0.56 6.84 -7.94
CA ALA A 15 0.72 7.05 -8.62
C ALA A 15 1.10 8.54 -8.67
N GLN A 16 0.12 9.42 -8.90
CA GLN A 16 0.32 10.86 -8.86
C GLN A 16 0.73 11.32 -7.46
N LEU A 17 -0.01 10.88 -6.44
CA LEU A 17 0.29 11.17 -5.04
C LEU A 17 1.70 10.74 -4.64
N LEU A 18 2.14 9.56 -5.09
CA LEU A 18 3.50 9.07 -4.86
C LEU A 18 4.55 9.97 -5.54
N ARG A 19 4.34 10.35 -6.81
CA ARG A 19 5.25 11.26 -7.53
C ARG A 19 5.38 12.61 -6.85
N ASP A 20 4.26 13.17 -6.40
CA ASP A 20 4.24 14.46 -5.70
C ASP A 20 4.96 14.36 -4.35
N SER A 21 4.82 13.23 -3.65
CA SER A 21 5.48 13.03 -2.36
C SER A 21 7.01 13.03 -2.47
N VAL A 22 7.58 12.64 -3.61
CA VAL A 22 9.04 12.53 -3.84
C VAL A 22 9.58 13.58 -4.81
N ALA A 23 8.80 14.64 -5.07
CA ALA A 23 9.14 15.68 -6.05
C ALA A 23 10.42 16.48 -5.71
N ASP A 24 10.93 16.40 -4.48
CA ASP A 24 12.20 16.99 -4.08
C ASP A 24 13.43 16.24 -4.63
N GLY A 25 13.21 15.12 -5.32
CA GLY A 25 14.27 14.34 -5.97
C GLY A 25 15.08 13.47 -5.01
N ALA A 26 14.68 13.38 -3.74
CA ALA A 26 15.32 12.47 -2.80
C ALA A 26 15.06 11.01 -3.21
N ALA A 27 16.11 10.20 -3.32
CA ALA A 27 15.98 8.80 -3.66
C ALA A 27 15.14 8.05 -2.61
N VAL A 28 14.10 7.34 -3.06
CA VAL A 28 13.32 6.45 -2.19
C VAL A 28 14.16 5.20 -1.94
N THR A 29 14.56 4.98 -0.68
CA THR A 29 15.30 3.78 -0.28
C THR A 29 14.38 2.65 0.16
N GLY A 30 13.08 2.94 0.31
CA GLY A 30 12.15 2.04 0.93
C GLY A 30 10.73 2.56 1.02
N VAL A 31 9.75 1.66 0.91
CA VAL A 31 8.32 1.95 1.12
C VAL A 31 7.79 1.03 2.22
N LEU A 32 7.27 1.63 3.28
CA LEU A 32 6.62 0.91 4.37
C LEU A 32 5.11 1.07 4.23
N PHE A 33 4.40 -0.03 3.99
CA PHE A 33 2.95 -0.04 3.91
C PHE A 33 2.35 -0.56 5.22
N LEU A 34 1.62 0.33 5.89
CA LEU A 34 0.90 0.04 7.13
C LEU A 34 -0.52 -0.34 6.78
N LEU A 35 -0.90 -1.57 7.11
CA LEU A 35 -2.23 -2.08 6.82
C LEU A 35 -3.22 -1.56 7.86
N ALA A 36 -4.35 -1.04 7.39
CA ALA A 36 -5.53 -0.96 8.23
C ALA A 36 -5.93 -2.38 8.63
N PHE A 37 -6.16 -2.61 9.92
CA PHE A 37 -6.52 -3.91 10.48
C PHE A 37 -7.98 -4.29 10.21
N ASP A 38 -8.45 -3.93 9.03
CA ASP A 38 -9.84 -4.09 8.66
C ASP A 38 -10.00 -5.22 7.66
N GLU A 39 -10.69 -6.26 8.09
CA GLU A 39 -11.10 -7.39 7.25
C GLU A 39 -12.41 -7.08 6.50
N GLN A 40 -12.97 -5.87 6.64
CA GLN A 40 -14.15 -5.48 5.89
C GLN A 40 -13.91 -5.57 4.37
N PRO A 41 -14.95 -5.96 3.61
CA PRO A 41 -14.93 -5.85 2.16
C PRO A 41 -14.59 -4.44 1.68
N TYR A 42 -13.93 -4.34 0.54
CA TYR A 42 -13.64 -3.04 -0.09
C TYR A 42 -14.91 -2.26 -0.47
N ALA A 43 -15.92 -2.98 -0.97
CA ALA A 43 -17.24 -2.44 -1.28
C ALA A 43 -18.35 -3.38 -0.81
N GLU A 44 -19.54 -2.83 -0.59
CA GLU A 44 -20.72 -3.60 -0.17
C GLU A 44 -21.06 -4.68 -1.21
N GLY A 45 -21.23 -5.93 -0.74
CA GLY A 45 -21.52 -7.08 -1.59
C GLY A 45 -20.31 -7.75 -2.22
N GLU A 46 -19.08 -7.25 -1.98
CA GLU A 46 -17.85 -7.91 -2.40
C GLU A 46 -17.31 -8.88 -1.32
N SER A 47 -16.54 -9.88 -1.76
CA SER A 47 -15.85 -10.81 -0.87
C SER A 47 -14.38 -10.47 -0.66
N VAL A 48 -13.86 -9.46 -1.37
CA VAL A 48 -12.44 -9.12 -1.35
C VAL A 48 -12.17 -8.14 -0.21
N PRO A 49 -11.27 -8.45 0.73
CA PRO A 49 -10.91 -7.54 1.80
C PRO A 49 -10.30 -6.23 1.26
N ALA A 50 -10.67 -5.09 1.85
CA ALA A 50 -10.15 -3.77 1.47
C ALA A 50 -8.63 -3.73 1.43
N VAL A 51 -7.98 -4.37 2.40
CA VAL A 51 -6.51 -4.45 2.49
C VAL A 51 -5.87 -5.08 1.25
N LEU A 52 -6.49 -6.09 0.64
CA LEU A 52 -5.96 -6.77 -0.55
C LEU A 52 -6.04 -5.84 -1.77
N VAL A 53 -7.17 -5.14 -1.93
CA VAL A 53 -7.38 -4.17 -3.01
C VAL A 53 -6.38 -3.02 -2.90
N LEU A 54 -6.19 -2.46 -1.70
CA LEU A 54 -5.25 -1.38 -1.44
C LEU A 54 -3.79 -1.81 -1.66
N THR A 55 -3.42 -3.03 -1.24
CA THR A 55 -2.07 -3.59 -1.49
C THR A 55 -1.79 -3.70 -2.98
N ALA A 56 -2.74 -4.24 -3.75
CA ALA A 56 -2.60 -4.37 -5.20
C ALA A 56 -2.48 -3.00 -5.88
N THR A 57 -3.31 -2.04 -5.47
CA THR A 57 -3.27 -0.65 -5.95
C THR A 57 -1.91 -0.02 -5.69
N LEU A 58 -1.37 -0.15 -4.48
CA LEU A 58 -0.06 0.39 -4.12
C LEU A 58 1.07 -0.22 -4.97
N VAL A 59 1.09 -1.55 -5.15
CA VAL A 59 2.11 -2.22 -5.97
C VAL A 59 2.09 -1.69 -7.41
N GLN A 60 0.89 -1.56 -7.99
CA GLN A 60 0.73 -1.04 -9.34
C GLN A 60 1.13 0.44 -9.45
N ALA A 61 0.73 1.26 -8.48
CA ALA A 61 1.02 2.69 -8.45
C ALA A 61 2.52 2.98 -8.25
N LEU A 62 3.23 2.16 -7.48
CA LEU A 62 4.69 2.25 -7.35
C LEU A 62 5.38 2.02 -8.71
N GLY A 63 4.89 1.04 -9.48
CA GLY A 63 5.35 0.79 -10.85
C GLY A 63 5.09 1.99 -11.76
N ASP A 64 3.90 2.58 -11.71
CA ASP A 64 3.54 3.75 -12.51
C ASP A 64 4.31 5.02 -12.13
N ALA A 65 4.67 5.15 -10.86
CA ALA A 65 5.49 6.24 -10.34
C ALA A 65 6.99 6.04 -10.63
N GLY A 66 7.41 4.88 -11.15
CA GLY A 66 8.81 4.55 -11.38
C GLY A 66 9.61 4.30 -10.09
N ILE A 67 8.93 4.01 -8.98
CA ILE A 67 9.58 3.76 -7.69
C ILE A 67 9.91 2.27 -7.58
N ALA A 68 11.19 1.94 -7.73
CA ALA A 68 11.71 0.57 -7.65
C ALA A 68 12.24 0.17 -6.26
N ALA A 69 12.02 1.01 -5.25
CA ALA A 69 12.45 0.73 -3.89
C ALA A 69 11.72 -0.48 -3.28
N PRO A 70 12.32 -1.23 -2.35
CA PRO A 70 11.64 -2.34 -1.69
C PRO A 70 10.36 -1.89 -0.98
N LEU A 71 9.30 -2.71 -1.11
CA LEU A 71 8.05 -2.57 -0.38
C LEU A 71 8.04 -3.55 0.81
N TRP A 72 7.82 -3.04 2.02
CA TRP A 72 7.54 -3.85 3.21
C TRP A 72 6.11 -3.64 3.66
N CYS A 73 5.34 -4.73 3.69
CA CYS A 73 3.98 -4.74 4.24
C CYS A 73 4.02 -5.15 5.71
N VAL A 74 3.49 -4.30 6.60
CA VAL A 74 3.44 -4.58 8.03
C VAL A 74 2.09 -5.19 8.39
N THR A 75 2.11 -6.46 8.79
CA THR A 75 0.95 -7.21 9.30
C THR A 75 1.12 -7.53 10.78
N ARG A 76 0.03 -7.79 11.51
CA ARG A 76 0.04 -8.43 12.84
C ARG A 76 -1.03 -9.53 12.87
N GLY A 77 -0.80 -10.60 13.63
CA GLY A 77 -1.76 -11.72 13.71
C GLY A 77 -1.97 -12.51 12.41
N ALA A 78 -1.36 -12.11 11.30
CA ALA A 78 -1.53 -12.76 9.99
C ALA A 78 -0.91 -14.15 9.90
N VAL A 79 0.03 -14.49 10.79
CA VAL A 79 0.72 -15.79 10.82
C VAL A 79 0.82 -16.31 12.25
N SER A 80 0.69 -17.63 12.40
CA SER A 80 1.03 -18.33 13.64
C SER A 80 2.52 -18.64 13.65
N THR A 81 3.22 -18.25 14.72
CA THR A 81 4.66 -18.52 14.90
C THR A 81 4.95 -19.48 16.06
N GLY A 82 3.91 -20.02 16.70
CA GLY A 82 4.04 -21.02 17.77
C GLY A 82 4.11 -22.45 17.22
N ARG A 83 4.66 -23.38 18.02
CA ARG A 83 4.51 -24.82 17.78
C ARG A 83 3.26 -25.28 18.53
N SER A 84 2.31 -25.88 17.82
CA SER A 84 1.15 -26.56 18.41
C SER A 84 1.57 -27.85 19.11
#